data_AF-A0A0D2HUH8-F1
#
_entry.id   AF-A0A0D2HUH8-F1
#
_cell.length_a   1.000
_cell.length_b   1.000
_cell.length_c   1.000
_cell.angle_alpha   90.00
_cell.angle_beta   90.00
_cell.angle_gamma   90.00
#
_symmetry.space_group_name_H-M   'P 1'
#
loop_
_entity.id
_entity.type
_entity.pdbx_description
1 polymer ?
#
loop_
_entity_poly.entity_id
_entity_poly.type
_entity_poly.pdbx_seq_one_letter_code
_entity_poly.pdbx_strand_id
1 'polypeptide(L)'
;MASKTTIFDLHVEILDIVLTHLDYESIAAFRQTCPPAAAMVPLAKIMRLRQGIRASLLEEEHADHQRRQEAFTNQRRWAVVFPQSVQGDAANTTNDSNNIHRNRITRAERLNCYACLKHLPRECFVKGQVTGSRSLGHRDGHRRFCKACGVKKRIWEKGAIIKDGGCTLVVCKVCNLLRRVDAEGKKVGICSVCLAASQETPLDTERQFTSHPSPSQLASRATRCQRCWAIDHTAVPARSTESRICPSCEAACRAGKDGA
;
A
#
# COMPACT_ATOMS: atom_id res chain seq x y z
N MET A 1 16.02 20.63 50.26
CA MET A 1 16.42 20.48 48.84
C MET A 1 15.66 19.29 48.27
N ALA A 2 14.83 19.48 47.24
CA ALA A 2 14.09 18.37 46.63
C ALA A 2 15.01 17.60 45.67
N SER A 3 15.31 16.33 45.95
CA SER A 3 16.00 15.46 44.99
C SER A 3 15.09 15.27 43.76
N LYS A 4 15.57 15.69 42.59
CA LYS A 4 14.88 15.45 41.33
C LYS A 4 15.16 14.02 40.88
N THR A 5 14.20 13.13 41.10
CA THR A 5 14.23 11.78 40.53
C THR A 5 14.02 11.88 39.02
N THR A 6 14.96 11.36 38.23
CA THR A 6 14.84 11.27 36.78
C THR A 6 14.33 9.89 36.38
N ILE A 7 13.87 9.74 35.13
CA ILE A 7 13.52 8.42 34.57
C ILE A 7 14.71 7.45 34.59
N PHE A 8 15.93 7.98 34.62
CA PHE A 8 17.15 7.17 34.62
C PHE A 8 17.46 6.56 35.99
N ASP A 9 16.81 7.06 37.05
CA ASP A 9 16.98 6.61 38.44
C ASP A 9 15.93 5.54 38.81
N LEU A 10 15.06 5.15 37.89
CA LEU A 10 14.06 4.11 38.11
C LEU A 10 14.72 2.72 38.24
N HIS A 11 14.16 1.89 39.13
CA HIS A 11 14.55 0.48 39.21
C HIS A 11 14.33 -0.23 37.87
N VAL A 12 15.24 -1.13 37.51
CA VAL A 12 15.25 -1.81 36.19
C VAL A 12 13.91 -2.51 35.89
N GLU A 13 13.24 -3.05 36.91
CA GLU A 13 11.94 -3.71 36.77
C GLU A 13 10.82 -2.74 36.37
N ILE A 14 10.78 -1.55 36.97
CA ILE A 14 9.79 -0.51 36.63
C ILE A 14 10.04 -0.03 35.20
N LEU A 15 11.31 0.18 34.87
CA LEU A 15 11.70 0.57 33.52
C LEU A 15 11.31 -0.49 32.49
N ASP A 16 11.51 -1.77 32.79
CA ASP A 16 11.09 -2.85 31.88
C ASP A 16 9.57 -2.89 31.71
N ILE A 17 8.78 -2.66 32.76
CA ILE A 17 7.32 -2.53 32.66
C ILE A 17 6.94 -1.34 31.76
N VAL A 18 7.59 -0.18 31.91
CA VAL A 18 7.32 0.97 31.03
C VAL A 18 7.67 0.62 29.58
N LEU A 19 8.83 0.00 29.35
CA LEU A 19 9.31 -0.34 28.02
C LEU A 19 8.46 -1.43 27.33
N THR A 20 7.79 -2.33 28.05
CA THR A 20 6.91 -3.35 27.44
C THR A 20 5.61 -2.77 26.91
N HIS A 21 5.18 -1.60 27.41
CA HIS A 21 4.00 -0.89 26.92
C HIS A 21 4.27 0.05 25.74
N LEU A 22 5.54 0.29 25.40
CA LEU A 22 5.92 1.12 24.27
C LEU A 22 6.00 0.29 22.97
N ASP A 23 5.58 0.90 21.86
CA ASP A 23 5.75 0.29 20.55
C ASP A 23 7.21 0.36 20.06
N TYR A 24 7.53 -0.39 19.01
CA TYR A 24 8.87 -0.40 18.44
C TYR A 24 9.37 0.98 18.03
N GLU A 25 8.50 1.85 17.48
CA GLU A 25 8.90 3.18 17.03
C GLU A 25 9.28 4.07 18.21
N SER A 26 8.50 4.01 19.29
CA SER A 26 8.70 4.74 20.54
C SER A 26 9.95 4.28 21.27
N ILE A 27 10.17 2.96 21.36
CA ILE A 27 11.40 2.40 21.97
C ILE A 27 12.63 2.79 21.13
N ALA A 28 12.55 2.71 19.81
CA ALA A 28 13.66 3.08 18.93
C ALA A 28 13.95 4.60 18.98
N ALA A 29 12.92 5.44 19.11
CA ALA A 29 13.05 6.88 19.28
C ALA A 29 13.64 7.23 20.65
N PHE A 30 13.14 6.62 21.73
CA PHE A 30 13.68 6.79 23.08
C PHE A 30 15.17 6.45 23.13
N ARG A 31 15.59 5.33 22.52
CA ARG A 31 17.02 4.98 22.43
C ARG A 31 17.87 6.09 21.77
N GLN A 32 17.31 6.86 20.85
CA GLN A 32 18.02 7.90 20.10
C GLN A 32 18.10 9.24 20.84
N THR A 33 17.42 9.42 21.97
CA THR A 33 17.36 10.73 22.64
C THR A 33 18.68 11.10 23.33
N CYS A 34 19.31 10.15 24.03
CA CYS A 34 20.55 10.39 24.78
C CYS A 34 21.32 9.10 25.11
N PRO A 35 22.62 9.19 25.48
CA PRO A 35 23.43 8.01 25.83
C PRO A 35 22.86 7.14 26.98
N PRO A 36 22.31 7.70 28.07
CA PRO A 36 21.67 6.89 29.11
C PRO A 36 20.47 6.07 28.60
N ALA A 37 19.60 6.67 27.76
CA ALA A 37 18.50 5.94 27.14
C ALA A 37 19.01 4.84 26.19
N ALA A 38 20.14 5.07 25.53
CA ALA A 38 20.81 4.04 24.74
C ALA A 38 21.40 2.90 25.60
N ALA A 39 21.88 3.17 26.81
CA ALA A 39 22.30 2.12 27.73
C ALA A 39 21.09 1.29 28.22
N MET A 40 19.97 1.96 28.51
CA MET A 40 18.73 1.36 29.01
C MET A 40 18.00 0.44 28.02
N VAL A 41 18.14 0.70 26.72
CA VAL A 41 17.47 -0.10 25.69
C VAL A 41 18.52 -0.76 24.80
N PRO A 42 19.13 -1.90 25.19
CA PRO A 42 20.19 -2.54 24.42
C PRO A 42 19.82 -2.77 22.95
N LEU A 43 20.80 -2.68 22.05
CA LEU A 43 20.58 -2.90 20.62
C LEU A 43 19.98 -4.30 20.34
N ALA A 44 20.36 -5.31 21.13
CA ALA A 44 19.78 -6.65 21.07
C ALA A 44 18.26 -6.66 21.31
N LYS A 45 17.75 -5.83 22.23
CA LYS A 45 16.30 -5.67 22.50
C LYS A 45 15.60 -5.09 21.26
N ILE A 46 16.16 -4.05 20.64
CA ILE A 46 15.65 -3.45 19.39
C ILE A 46 15.62 -4.47 18.25
N MET A 47 16.69 -5.26 18.09
CA MET A 47 16.78 -6.28 17.05
C MET A 47 15.73 -7.38 17.25
N ARG A 48 15.55 -7.85 18.49
CA ARG A 48 14.54 -8.86 18.84
C ARG A 48 13.13 -8.35 18.56
N LEU A 49 12.79 -7.13 18.99
CA LEU A 49 11.49 -6.50 18.71
C LEU A 49 11.25 -6.38 17.20
N ARG A 50 12.26 -5.93 16.46
CA ARG A 50 12.20 -5.81 14.99
C ARG A 50 11.97 -7.16 14.33
N GLN A 51 12.64 -8.22 14.80
CA GLN A 51 12.47 -9.57 14.28
C GLN A 51 11.08 -10.13 14.60
N GLY A 52 10.57 -9.89 15.82
CA GLY A 52 9.21 -10.28 16.21
C GLY A 52 8.13 -9.64 15.34
N ILE A 53 8.20 -8.31 15.14
CA ILE A 53 7.26 -7.61 14.25
C ILE A 53 7.38 -8.13 12.81
N ARG A 54 8.61 -8.35 12.33
CA ARG A 54 8.82 -8.91 10.99
C ARG A 54 8.20 -10.30 10.85
N ALA A 55 8.31 -11.15 11.86
CA ALA A 55 7.69 -12.48 11.87
C ALA A 55 6.16 -12.38 11.86
N SER A 56 5.56 -11.54 12.72
CA SER A 56 4.11 -11.29 12.74
C SER A 56 3.59 -10.84 11.38
N LEU A 57 4.27 -9.88 10.76
CA LEU A 57 3.89 -9.38 9.43
C LEU A 57 3.99 -10.46 8.33
N LEU A 58 4.95 -11.39 8.44
CA LEU A 58 5.07 -12.50 7.49
C LEU A 58 3.94 -13.53 7.69
N GLU A 59 3.58 -13.81 8.94
CA GLU A 59 2.50 -14.72 9.29
C GLU A 59 1.14 -14.17 8.85
N GLU A 60 0.85 -12.90 9.16
CA GLU A 60 -0.35 -12.20 8.71
C GLU A 60 -0.45 -12.20 7.18
N GLU A 61 0.67 -11.95 6.49
CA GLU A 61 0.75 -11.97 5.04
C GLU A 61 0.46 -13.36 4.46
N HIS A 62 0.98 -14.41 5.10
CA HIS A 62 0.73 -15.79 4.71
C HIS A 62 -0.74 -16.17 4.88
N ALA A 63 -1.34 -15.83 6.03
CA ALA A 63 -2.76 -16.04 6.28
C ALA A 63 -3.64 -15.29 5.27
N ASP A 64 -3.27 -14.06 4.92
CA ASP A 64 -3.96 -13.26 3.91
C ASP A 64 -3.84 -13.83 2.49
N HIS A 65 -2.68 -14.39 2.15
CA HIS A 65 -2.50 -15.13 0.90
C HIS A 65 -3.38 -16.38 0.86
N GLN A 66 -3.43 -17.17 1.93
CA GLN A 66 -4.27 -18.38 2.02
C GLN A 66 -5.75 -18.06 1.83
N ARG A 67 -6.28 -17.06 2.55
CA ARG A 67 -7.68 -16.61 2.38
C ARG A 67 -8.00 -16.24 0.93
N ARG A 68 -7.07 -15.58 0.23
CA ARG A 68 -7.26 -15.24 -1.19
C ARG A 68 -7.25 -16.46 -2.10
N GLN A 69 -6.43 -17.46 -1.81
CA GLN A 69 -6.41 -18.72 -2.57
C GLN A 69 -7.69 -19.52 -2.39
N GLU A 70 -8.25 -19.53 -1.18
CA GLU A 70 -9.55 -20.14 -0.89
C GLU A 70 -10.67 -19.39 -1.64
N ALA A 71 -10.68 -18.05 -1.57
CA ALA A 71 -11.65 -17.23 -2.29
C ALA A 71 -11.58 -17.46 -3.82
N PHE A 72 -10.37 -17.56 -4.38
CA PHE A 72 -10.16 -17.85 -5.79
C PHE A 72 -10.61 -19.27 -6.16
N THR A 73 -10.30 -20.27 -5.33
CA THR A 73 -10.74 -21.66 -5.52
C THR A 73 -12.26 -21.78 -5.49
N ASN A 74 -12.90 -21.12 -4.52
CA ASN A 74 -14.35 -21.04 -4.42
C ASN A 74 -14.93 -20.38 -5.66
N GLN A 75 -14.37 -19.25 -6.11
CA GLN A 75 -14.82 -18.59 -7.34
C GLN A 75 -14.74 -19.52 -8.56
N ARG A 76 -13.64 -20.25 -8.75
CA ARG A 76 -13.51 -21.22 -9.84
C ARG A 76 -14.55 -22.33 -9.75
N ARG A 77 -14.81 -22.85 -8.54
CA ARG A 77 -15.84 -23.86 -8.31
C ARG A 77 -17.23 -23.34 -8.69
N TRP A 78 -17.59 -22.13 -8.28
CA TRP A 78 -18.87 -21.50 -8.63
C TRP A 78 -19.01 -21.27 -10.14
N ALA A 79 -17.93 -20.87 -10.82
CA ALA A 79 -17.93 -20.66 -12.27
C ALA A 79 -18.19 -21.95 -13.08
N VAL A 80 -17.86 -23.13 -12.53
CA VAL A 80 -18.19 -24.43 -13.16
C VAL A 80 -19.67 -24.76 -13.00
N VAL A 81 -20.28 -24.40 -11.87
CA VAL A 81 -21.68 -24.73 -11.55
C VAL A 81 -22.68 -23.82 -12.28
N PHE A 82 -22.29 -22.58 -12.59
CA PHE A 82 -23.13 -21.61 -13.31
C PHE A 82 -22.49 -21.28 -14.67
N PRO A 83 -22.93 -21.93 -15.77
CA PRO A 83 -22.38 -21.70 -17.09
C PRO A 83 -22.52 -20.23 -17.53
N GLN A 84 -21.59 -19.78 -18.37
CA GLN A 84 -21.51 -18.43 -18.94
C GLN A 84 -22.78 -17.95 -19.66
N SER A 85 -23.76 -18.82 -19.92
CA SER A 85 -25.06 -18.47 -20.51
C SER A 85 -25.89 -17.49 -19.66
N VAL A 86 -25.57 -17.31 -18.38
CA VAL A 86 -26.21 -16.31 -17.49
C VAL A 86 -25.39 -15.01 -17.38
N GLN A 87 -24.17 -14.98 -17.94
CA GLN A 87 -23.30 -13.80 -17.98
C GLN A 87 -23.45 -13.10 -19.34
N GLY A 88 -24.58 -12.40 -19.54
CA GLY A 88 -24.83 -11.64 -20.77
C GLY A 88 -23.67 -10.70 -21.11
N ASP A 89 -23.27 -10.71 -22.39
CA ASP A 89 -22.38 -9.81 -23.16
C ASP A 89 -21.05 -9.30 -22.55
N ALA A 90 -20.72 -9.61 -21.30
CA ALA A 90 -19.45 -9.25 -20.64
C ALA A 90 -18.29 -10.19 -21.00
N ALA A 91 -18.53 -11.15 -21.90
CA ALA A 91 -17.59 -12.19 -22.32
C ALA A 91 -16.34 -11.66 -23.06
N ASN A 92 -16.35 -10.40 -23.53
CA ASN A 92 -15.16 -9.77 -24.11
C ASN A 92 -14.10 -9.32 -23.08
N THR A 93 -14.36 -9.48 -21.78
CA THR A 93 -13.41 -9.13 -20.70
C THR A 93 -12.67 -10.34 -20.12
N THR A 94 -12.71 -11.47 -20.80
CA THR A 94 -12.22 -12.79 -20.32
C THR A 94 -10.70 -12.88 -20.14
N ASN A 95 -9.91 -12.00 -20.78
CA ASN A 95 -8.46 -12.05 -20.67
C ASN A 95 -7.87 -11.44 -19.38
N ASP A 96 -8.61 -10.57 -18.69
CA ASP A 96 -8.13 -9.96 -17.43
C ASP A 96 -8.39 -10.84 -16.19
N SER A 97 -9.36 -11.76 -16.28
CA SER A 97 -9.74 -12.71 -15.23
C SER A 97 -8.70 -13.80 -14.98
N ASN A 98 -8.00 -14.21 -16.05
CA ASN A 98 -6.98 -15.28 -16.00
C ASN A 98 -5.62 -14.78 -15.51
N ASN A 99 -5.40 -13.47 -15.50
CA ASN A 99 -4.18 -12.91 -14.93
C ASN A 99 -4.36 -12.77 -13.41
N ILE A 100 -3.78 -13.70 -12.66
CA ILE A 100 -3.74 -13.71 -11.18
C ILE A 100 -3.28 -12.35 -10.60
N HIS A 101 -2.53 -11.55 -11.36
CA HIS A 101 -2.06 -10.23 -10.92
C HIS A 101 -3.00 -9.07 -11.27
N ARG A 102 -3.99 -9.27 -12.15
CA ARG A 102 -5.06 -8.29 -12.48
C ARG A 102 -6.41 -8.65 -11.88
N ASN A 103 -6.64 -9.90 -11.51
CA ASN A 103 -7.85 -10.30 -10.82
C ASN A 103 -7.97 -9.54 -9.48
N ARG A 104 -9.04 -8.76 -9.31
CA ARG A 104 -9.28 -7.97 -8.09
C ARG A 104 -9.41 -8.84 -6.84
N ILE A 105 -9.78 -10.12 -7.00
CA ILE A 105 -9.96 -11.07 -5.90
C ILE A 105 -8.62 -11.47 -5.29
N THR A 106 -7.58 -11.61 -6.12
CA THR A 106 -6.23 -12.00 -5.68
C THR A 106 -5.30 -10.81 -5.48
N ARG A 107 -5.68 -9.61 -5.94
CA ARG A 107 -4.87 -8.41 -5.80
C ARG A 107 -4.89 -7.88 -4.37
N ALA A 108 -3.76 -7.98 -3.68
CA ALA A 108 -3.56 -7.31 -2.40
C ALA A 108 -3.63 -5.77 -2.55
N GLU A 109 -4.51 -5.12 -1.77
CA GLU A 109 -4.66 -3.66 -1.70
C GLU A 109 -3.60 -3.00 -0.83
N ARG A 110 -3.13 -3.72 0.17
CA ARG A 110 -2.08 -3.31 1.11
C ARG A 110 -1.00 -4.37 1.17
N LEU A 111 0.23 -3.95 1.48
CA LEU A 111 1.40 -4.80 1.54
C LEU A 111 2.30 -4.41 2.70
N ASN A 112 3.05 -5.39 3.20
CA ASN A 112 4.02 -5.18 4.26
C ASN A 112 5.34 -4.65 3.68
N CYS A 113 5.85 -3.58 4.30
CA CYS A 113 7.19 -3.08 4.06
C CYS A 113 8.11 -3.57 5.18
N TYR A 114 9.00 -4.51 4.89
CA TYR A 114 9.89 -5.12 5.89
C TYR A 114 11.06 -4.22 6.30
N ALA A 115 11.22 -3.08 5.64
CA ALA A 115 12.20 -2.06 6.02
C ALA A 115 11.69 -1.17 7.17
N CYS A 116 10.50 -0.58 7.06
CA CYS A 116 9.86 0.20 8.13
C CYS A 116 8.90 -0.58 9.02
N LEU A 117 8.63 -1.85 8.71
CA LEU A 117 7.70 -2.72 9.44
C LEU A 117 6.26 -2.18 9.46
N LYS A 118 5.84 -1.50 8.39
CA LYS A 118 4.46 -0.97 8.27
C LYS A 118 3.67 -1.70 7.21
N HIS A 119 2.38 -1.88 7.47
CA HIS A 119 1.38 -2.33 6.51
C HIS A 119 0.84 -1.13 5.74
N LEU A 120 1.22 -0.97 4.47
CA LEU A 120 0.99 0.25 3.67
C LEU A 120 0.15 -0.05 2.43
N PRO A 121 -0.56 0.96 1.88
CA PRO A 121 -1.22 0.82 0.59
C PRO A 121 -0.26 0.42 -0.53
N ARG A 122 -0.75 -0.35 -1.50
CA ARG A 122 0.04 -0.90 -2.62
C ARG A 122 0.77 0.17 -3.42
N GLU A 123 0.19 1.35 -3.60
CA GLU A 123 0.75 2.49 -4.34
C GLU A 123 2.02 3.08 -3.69
N CYS A 124 2.23 2.82 -2.39
CA CYS A 124 3.46 3.16 -1.69
C CYS A 124 4.65 2.28 -2.12
N PHE A 125 4.42 1.26 -2.94
CA PHE A 125 5.43 0.35 -3.47
C PHE A 125 5.60 0.56 -4.96
N VAL A 126 6.81 0.35 -5.45
CA VAL A 126 7.08 0.32 -6.89
C VAL A 126 6.48 -0.95 -7.48
N LYS A 127 6.00 -0.94 -8.72
CA LYS A 127 5.41 -2.12 -9.36
C LYS A 127 6.27 -3.38 -9.24
N GLY A 128 7.59 -3.26 -9.42
CA GLY A 128 8.54 -4.38 -9.25
C GLY A 128 8.65 -4.94 -7.82
N GLN A 129 8.26 -4.18 -6.80
CA GLN A 129 8.11 -4.67 -5.42
C GLN A 129 6.77 -5.37 -5.19
N VAL A 130 5.85 -5.34 -6.15
CA VAL A 130 4.51 -5.89 -6.00
C VAL A 130 4.21 -7.03 -6.98
N THR A 131 4.96 -7.10 -8.08
CA THR A 131 4.81 -8.14 -9.11
C THR A 131 6.00 -9.10 -9.11
N GLY A 132 5.85 -10.26 -9.78
CA GLY A 132 6.94 -11.22 -9.95
C GLY A 132 7.40 -11.84 -8.63
N SER A 133 8.71 -12.02 -8.45
CA SER A 133 9.28 -12.75 -7.30
C SER A 133 9.04 -12.09 -5.94
N ARG A 134 8.65 -10.81 -5.92
CA ARG A 134 8.33 -10.04 -4.71
C ARG A 134 6.85 -9.90 -4.44
N SER A 135 6.00 -10.46 -5.30
CA SER A 135 4.56 -10.48 -5.07
C SER A 135 4.19 -11.37 -3.88
N LEU A 136 2.95 -11.25 -3.42
CA LEU A 136 2.45 -11.96 -2.25
C LEU A 136 2.62 -13.49 -2.41
N GLY A 137 3.16 -14.16 -1.39
CA GLY A 137 3.38 -15.62 -1.44
C GLY A 137 4.58 -16.09 -2.28
N HIS A 138 5.35 -15.18 -2.89
CA HIS A 138 6.56 -15.54 -3.63
C HIS A 138 7.82 -15.47 -2.77
N ARG A 139 8.88 -16.18 -3.22
CA ARG A 139 10.16 -16.36 -2.52
C ARG A 139 10.77 -15.07 -1.98
N ASP A 140 10.70 -13.96 -2.73
CA ASP A 140 11.33 -12.70 -2.34
C ASP A 140 10.33 -11.69 -1.74
N GLY A 141 9.09 -12.10 -1.44
CA GLY A 141 8.07 -11.26 -0.81
C GLY A 141 8.53 -10.66 0.52
N HIS A 142 9.25 -11.46 1.31
CA HIS A 142 9.85 -11.04 2.59
C HIS A 142 10.92 -9.94 2.48
N ARG A 143 11.35 -9.59 1.25
CA ARG A 143 12.34 -8.54 0.96
C ARG A 143 11.68 -7.24 0.48
N ARG A 144 10.34 -7.15 0.46
CA ARG A 144 9.63 -5.94 0.04
C ARG A 144 9.94 -4.73 0.90
N PHE A 145 10.02 -3.58 0.23
CA PHE A 145 10.16 -2.27 0.87
C PHE A 145 9.37 -1.20 0.12
N CYS A 146 8.86 -0.20 0.84
CA CYS A 146 8.13 0.92 0.27
C CYS A 146 9.07 1.95 -0.36
N LYS A 147 8.53 2.83 -1.21
CA LYS A 147 9.25 3.92 -1.89
C LYS A 147 10.03 4.79 -0.90
N ALA A 148 9.40 5.18 0.20
CA ALA A 148 10.03 5.99 1.23
C ALA A 148 11.25 5.29 1.87
N CYS A 149 11.14 4.00 2.17
CA CYS A 149 12.26 3.22 2.70
C CYS A 149 13.37 3.03 1.66
N GLY A 150 13.02 2.82 0.40
CA GLY A 150 13.98 2.67 -0.70
C GLY A 150 14.93 3.86 -0.79
N VAL A 151 14.38 5.08 -0.65
CA VAL A 151 15.14 6.33 -0.62
C VAL A 151 15.84 6.55 0.74
N LYS A 152 15.10 6.56 1.85
CA LYS A 152 15.62 6.93 3.19
C LYS A 152 16.76 6.01 3.63
N LYS A 153 16.66 4.71 3.34
CA LYS A 153 17.68 3.72 3.68
C LYS A 153 18.75 3.53 2.59
N ARG A 154 18.74 4.36 1.54
CA ARG A 154 19.64 4.27 0.39
C ARG A 154 19.70 2.87 -0.23
N ILE A 155 18.58 2.15 -0.25
CA ILE A 155 18.46 0.90 -1.00
C ILE A 155 18.54 1.21 -2.50
N TRP A 156 18.03 2.38 -2.88
CA TRP A 156 18.31 2.99 -4.18
C TRP A 156 19.33 4.10 -4.02
N GLU A 157 20.32 4.09 -4.88
CA GLU A 157 21.34 5.12 -4.93
C GLU A 157 20.82 6.41 -5.56
N LYS A 158 21.49 7.53 -5.27
CA LYS A 158 21.18 8.81 -5.91
C LYS A 158 21.45 8.71 -7.42
N GLY A 159 20.52 9.18 -8.22
CA GLY A 159 20.51 9.05 -9.67
C GLY A 159 19.89 7.74 -10.19
N ALA A 160 19.53 6.81 -9.31
CA ALA A 160 18.94 5.53 -9.74
C ALA A 160 17.62 5.75 -10.50
N ILE A 161 17.50 5.09 -11.64
CA ILE A 161 16.31 5.09 -12.49
C ILE A 161 15.46 3.87 -12.18
N ILE A 162 14.20 4.11 -11.83
CA ILE A 162 13.27 3.10 -11.34
C ILE A 162 12.05 3.07 -12.26
N LYS A 163 11.77 1.91 -12.85
CA LYS A 163 10.55 1.70 -13.64
C LYS A 163 9.38 1.39 -12.71
N ASP A 164 8.34 2.23 -12.72
CA ASP A 164 7.12 2.07 -11.93
C ASP A 164 5.88 2.03 -12.84
N GLY A 165 5.56 0.84 -13.33
CA GLY A 165 4.46 0.68 -14.29
C GLY A 165 4.73 1.40 -15.60
N GLY A 166 3.85 2.33 -15.96
CA GLY A 166 4.01 3.17 -17.16
C GLY A 166 4.82 4.44 -16.94
N CYS A 167 5.38 4.65 -15.75
CA CYS A 167 6.14 5.84 -15.41
C CYS A 167 7.60 5.48 -15.08
N THR A 168 8.51 6.40 -15.37
CA THR A 168 9.91 6.33 -14.92
C THR A 168 10.11 7.30 -13.76
N LEU A 169 10.69 6.80 -12.68
CA LEU A 169 11.06 7.58 -11.50
C LEU A 169 12.58 7.67 -11.40
N VAL A 170 13.06 8.74 -10.77
CA VAL A 170 14.48 8.92 -10.41
C VAL A 170 14.60 9.26 -8.93
N VAL A 171 15.59 8.69 -8.25
CA VAL A 171 16.06 9.23 -6.96
C VAL A 171 16.94 10.43 -7.28
N CYS A 172 16.41 11.64 -7.18
CA CYS A 172 17.11 12.83 -7.64
C CYS A 172 18.46 13.02 -6.93
N LYS A 173 19.56 13.25 -7.68
CA LYS A 173 20.89 13.54 -7.11
C LYS A 173 20.91 14.78 -6.19
N VAL A 174 20.13 15.80 -6.56
CA VAL A 174 20.02 17.08 -5.83
C VAL A 174 19.12 16.95 -4.59
N CYS A 175 17.80 16.89 -4.75
CA CYS A 175 16.87 16.89 -3.62
C CYS A 175 16.72 15.54 -2.89
N ASN A 176 17.33 14.45 -3.37
CA ASN A 176 17.22 13.11 -2.80
C ASN A 176 15.78 12.58 -2.65
N LEU A 177 14.84 13.11 -3.44
CA LEU A 177 13.45 12.63 -3.48
C LEU A 177 13.23 11.73 -4.69
N LEU A 178 12.35 10.75 -4.53
CA LEU A 178 11.86 9.92 -5.64
C LEU A 178 10.78 10.70 -6.40
N ARG A 179 11.07 11.08 -7.64
CA ARG A 179 10.14 11.86 -8.48
C ARG A 179 10.05 11.29 -9.88
N ARG A 180 8.98 11.65 -10.58
CA ARG A 180 8.88 11.42 -12.03
C ARG A 180 9.97 12.21 -12.75
N VAL A 181 10.40 11.68 -13.88
CA VAL A 181 11.45 12.27 -14.68
C VAL A 181 11.13 12.13 -16.18
N ASP A 182 11.45 13.17 -16.93
CA ASP A 182 11.46 13.18 -18.39
C ASP A 182 12.72 12.52 -18.97
N ALA A 183 12.86 12.52 -20.29
CA ALA A 183 13.99 11.91 -20.98
C ALA A 183 15.33 12.57 -20.64
N GLU A 184 15.35 13.88 -20.38
CA GLU A 184 16.57 14.64 -20.14
C GLU A 184 17.06 14.46 -18.70
N GLY A 185 16.17 14.65 -17.73
CA GLY A 185 16.45 14.39 -16.31
C GLY A 185 16.86 12.93 -16.06
N LYS A 186 16.39 11.98 -16.88
CA LYS A 186 16.79 10.57 -16.81
C LYS A 186 18.27 10.36 -17.14
N LYS A 187 18.83 11.12 -18.10
CA LYS A 187 20.26 11.01 -18.47
C LYS A 187 21.17 11.49 -17.33
N VAL A 188 20.80 12.62 -16.72
CA VAL A 188 21.61 13.23 -15.65
C VAL A 188 21.32 12.67 -14.25
N GLY A 189 20.18 12.00 -14.05
CA GLY A 189 19.76 11.45 -12.75
C GLY A 189 19.17 12.53 -11.83
N ILE A 190 18.52 13.55 -12.40
CA ILE A 190 17.96 14.70 -11.68
C ILE A 190 16.45 14.76 -12.00
N CYS A 191 15.62 15.08 -11.02
CA CYS A 191 14.18 15.24 -11.27
C CYS A 191 13.89 16.51 -12.07
N SER A 192 12.79 16.53 -12.81
CA SER A 192 12.43 17.67 -13.69
C SER A 192 12.38 19.01 -12.94
N VAL A 193 11.98 19.02 -11.66
CA VAL A 193 11.95 20.24 -10.83
C VAL A 193 13.35 20.78 -10.55
N CYS A 194 14.28 19.92 -10.12
CA CYS A 194 15.65 20.35 -9.86
C CYS A 194 16.41 20.67 -11.16
N LEU A 195 16.04 20.01 -12.26
CA LEU A 195 16.63 20.29 -13.57
C LEU A 195 16.24 21.69 -14.06
N ALA A 196 14.94 22.04 -13.99
CA ALA A 196 14.46 23.38 -14.34
C ALA A 196 15.12 24.46 -13.48
N ALA A 197 15.18 24.25 -12.16
CA ALA A 197 15.84 25.19 -11.23
C ALA A 197 17.35 25.37 -11.50
N SER A 198 18.00 24.41 -12.18
CA SER A 198 19.43 24.52 -12.54
C SER A 198 19.64 25.23 -13.89
N GLN A 199 18.58 25.41 -14.68
CA GLN A 199 18.60 26.12 -15.95
C GLN A 199 18.21 27.60 -15.78
N GLU A 200 17.59 27.96 -14.65
CA GLU A 200 17.23 29.33 -14.30
C GLU A 200 18.35 30.01 -13.49
N THR A 201 19.35 30.55 -14.20
CA THR A 201 20.16 31.71 -13.75
C THR A 201 19.57 33.00 -14.37
N PRO A 202 19.68 34.16 -13.70
CA PRO A 202 18.62 35.17 -13.66
C PRO A 202 18.51 35.99 -14.94
N LEU A 203 17.36 35.88 -15.60
CA LEU A 203 16.82 36.95 -16.42
C LEU A 203 15.38 37.17 -15.94
N ASP A 204 15.15 38.38 -15.45
CA ASP A 204 13.85 38.93 -15.09
C ASP A 204 12.83 38.61 -16.17
N THR A 205 11.77 37.88 -15.83
CA THR A 205 10.48 38.00 -16.51
C THR A 205 9.38 37.52 -15.56
N GLU A 206 8.70 38.49 -14.96
CA GLU A 206 7.34 38.35 -14.46
C GLU A 206 6.44 37.74 -15.54
N ARG A 207 5.59 36.76 -15.17
CA ARG A 207 4.21 36.66 -15.68
C ARG A 207 3.33 35.68 -14.91
N GLN A 208 2.45 36.30 -14.13
CA GLN A 208 1.00 36.11 -13.99
C GLN A 208 0.34 34.72 -14.06
N PHE A 209 -0.45 34.49 -13.01
CA PHE A 209 -1.62 33.63 -12.91
C PHE A 209 -2.59 33.75 -14.09
N THR A 210 -3.21 32.62 -14.46
CA THR A 210 -4.66 32.56 -14.72
C THR A 210 -5.21 31.19 -14.32
N SER A 211 -6.31 31.23 -13.59
CA SER A 211 -7.20 30.11 -13.26
C SER A 211 -8.25 29.94 -14.37
N HIS A 212 -8.83 28.74 -14.49
CA HIS A 212 -10.29 28.58 -14.51
C HIS A 212 -10.73 27.11 -14.35
N PRO A 213 -11.90 26.85 -13.72
CA PRO A 213 -12.50 25.54 -13.53
C PRO A 213 -13.63 25.24 -14.54
N SER A 214 -13.99 23.97 -14.72
CA SER A 214 -15.23 23.51 -15.38
C SER A 214 -15.43 22.00 -15.20
N PRO A 215 -16.63 21.43 -15.42
CA PRO A 215 -17.86 21.63 -14.67
C PRO A 215 -18.28 20.32 -13.95
N SER A 216 -19.17 20.49 -12.97
CA SER A 216 -19.86 19.45 -12.22
C SER A 216 -20.57 18.42 -13.11
N GLN A 217 -20.03 17.20 -13.16
CA GLN A 217 -20.83 16.01 -13.49
C GLN A 217 -21.47 15.48 -12.20
N LEU A 218 -22.80 15.39 -12.20
CA LEU A 218 -23.54 14.63 -11.20
C LEU A 218 -23.04 13.19 -11.24
N ALA A 219 -22.17 12.85 -10.29
CA ALA A 219 -21.56 11.53 -10.18
C ALA A 219 -22.63 10.53 -9.72
N SER A 220 -23.17 9.76 -10.67
CA SER A 220 -23.74 8.47 -10.31
C SER A 220 -22.59 7.58 -9.83
N ARG A 221 -22.55 7.31 -8.53
CA ARG A 221 -21.52 6.45 -7.96
C ARG A 221 -21.96 5.00 -8.15
N ALA A 222 -21.61 4.41 -9.28
CA ALA A 222 -21.81 2.97 -9.51
C ALA A 222 -21.11 2.19 -8.38
N THR A 223 -21.88 1.45 -7.58
CA THR A 223 -21.35 0.61 -6.51
C THR A 223 -21.61 -0.84 -6.87
N ARG A 224 -20.54 -1.63 -7.07
CA ARG A 224 -20.65 -3.04 -7.48
C ARG A 224 -21.53 -3.83 -6.52
N CYS A 225 -22.38 -4.69 -7.07
CA CYS A 225 -23.13 -5.67 -6.28
C CYS A 225 -22.15 -6.53 -5.47
N GLN A 226 -22.32 -6.64 -4.15
CA GLN A 226 -21.42 -7.43 -3.30
C GLN A 226 -21.49 -8.95 -3.57
N ARG A 227 -22.53 -9.41 -4.27
CA ARG A 227 -22.78 -10.83 -4.56
C ARG A 227 -22.31 -11.25 -5.95
N CYS A 228 -22.71 -10.54 -7.01
CA CYS A 228 -22.31 -10.85 -8.39
C CYS A 228 -21.19 -9.96 -8.95
N TRP A 229 -20.81 -8.88 -8.27
CA TRP A 229 -19.75 -7.95 -8.66
C TRP A 229 -19.93 -7.22 -9.99
N ALA A 230 -21.07 -7.40 -10.67
CA ALA A 230 -21.46 -6.63 -11.84
C ALA A 230 -21.61 -5.15 -11.50
N ILE A 231 -21.13 -4.29 -12.41
CA ILE A 231 -21.16 -2.83 -12.27
C ILE A 231 -22.49 -2.29 -12.84
N ASP A 232 -23.03 -2.95 -13.85
CA ASP A 232 -23.95 -2.34 -14.82
C ASP A 232 -25.43 -2.38 -14.40
N HIS A 233 -25.74 -2.88 -13.19
CA HIS A 233 -27.13 -3.07 -12.73
C HIS A 233 -27.38 -2.52 -11.31
N THR A 234 -26.54 -1.57 -10.88
CA THR A 234 -26.59 -0.96 -9.53
C THR A 234 -26.82 0.55 -9.59
N ALA A 235 -27.47 1.03 -10.66
CA ALA A 235 -27.94 2.41 -10.72
C ALA A 235 -29.13 2.58 -9.78
N VAL A 236 -28.84 2.86 -8.51
CA VAL A 236 -29.86 3.21 -7.51
C VAL A 236 -29.80 4.74 -7.30
N PRO A 237 -30.95 5.43 -7.23
CA PRO A 237 -30.97 6.87 -6.95
C PRO A 237 -30.18 7.19 -5.68
N ALA A 238 -29.48 8.33 -5.66
CA ALA A 238 -28.49 8.72 -4.64
C ALA A 238 -29.01 8.84 -3.18
N ARG A 239 -30.24 8.40 -2.89
CA ARG A 239 -30.89 8.46 -1.58
C ARG A 239 -31.37 7.10 -1.03
N SER A 240 -31.08 5.97 -1.69
CA SER A 240 -31.44 4.65 -1.13
C SER A 240 -30.36 4.16 -0.16
N THR A 241 -30.72 3.96 1.10
CA THR A 241 -29.82 3.42 2.14
C THR A 241 -29.82 1.90 2.26
N GLU A 242 -30.57 1.18 1.41
CA GLU A 242 -30.83 -0.24 1.67
C GLU A 242 -30.46 -1.09 0.44
N SER A 243 -29.62 -2.11 0.69
CA SER A 243 -29.10 -3.11 -0.25
C SER A 243 -27.94 -2.71 -1.19
N ARG A 244 -26.71 -3.19 -0.89
CA ARG A 244 -25.56 -3.20 -1.83
C ARG A 244 -25.58 -4.44 -2.76
N ILE A 245 -26.75 -5.03 -2.97
CA ILE A 245 -26.95 -6.25 -3.75
C ILE A 245 -27.89 -5.91 -4.91
N CYS A 246 -27.57 -6.37 -6.13
CA CYS A 246 -28.40 -6.05 -7.31
C CYS A 246 -29.76 -6.78 -7.24
N PRO A 247 -30.79 -6.30 -7.96
CA PRO A 247 -32.14 -6.88 -7.93
C PRO A 247 -32.19 -8.37 -8.23
N SER A 248 -31.39 -8.86 -9.19
CA SER A 248 -31.30 -10.30 -9.50
C SER A 248 -30.73 -11.11 -8.33
N CYS A 249 -29.72 -10.59 -7.64
CA CYS A 249 -29.15 -11.23 -6.45
C CYS A 249 -30.07 -11.11 -5.22
N GLU A 250 -30.91 -10.09 -5.16
CA GLU A 250 -31.92 -9.95 -4.12
C GLU A 250 -33.07 -10.94 -4.35
N ALA A 251 -33.57 -11.07 -5.58
CA ALA A 251 -34.59 -12.04 -5.96
C ALA A 251 -34.12 -13.49 -5.66
N ALA A 252 -32.87 -13.82 -5.98
CA ALA A 252 -32.28 -15.12 -5.64
C ALA A 252 -32.13 -15.36 -4.12
N CYS A 253 -31.97 -14.30 -3.31
CA CYS A 253 -31.98 -14.39 -1.85
C CYS A 253 -33.38 -14.66 -1.29
N ARG A 254 -34.42 -14.11 -1.92
CA ARG A 254 -35.82 -14.30 -1.51
C ARG A 254 -36.33 -15.68 -1.91
N ALA A 255 -36.05 -16.13 -3.13
CA ALA A 255 -36.44 -17.46 -3.61
C ALA A 255 -35.86 -18.63 -2.78
N GLY A 256 -34.72 -18.44 -2.12
CA GLY A 256 -34.14 -19.42 -1.21
C GLY A 256 -34.79 -19.50 0.18
N LYS A 257 -35.68 -18.56 0.53
CA LYS A 257 -36.42 -18.58 1.82
C LYS A 257 -37.80 -19.22 1.71
N ASP A 258 -38.38 -19.27 0.51
CA ASP A 258 -39.73 -19.82 0.28
C ASP A 258 -39.71 -21.32 -0.10
N GLY A 259 -38.53 -21.93 -0.11
CA GLY A 259 -38.32 -23.36 -0.43
C GLY A 259 -37.68 -24.16 0.72
N ALA A 260 -37.74 -23.66 1.95
CA ALA A 260 -37.32 -24.34 3.17
C ALA A 260 -38.51 -24.49 4.14
#